data_AF-A0A829Y825-F1
#
_entry.id   AF-A0A829Y825-F1
#
_cell.length_a   1.000
_cell.length_b   1.000
_cell.length_c   1.000
_cell.angle_alpha   90.00
_cell.angle_beta   90.00
_cell.angle_gamma   90.00
#
_symmetry.space_group_name_H-M   'P 1'
#
loop_
_entity.id
_entity.type
_entity.pdbx_description
1 polymer ?
#
loop_
_entity_poly.entity_id
_entity_poly.type
_entity_poly.pdbx_seq_one_letter_code
_entity_poly.pdbx_strand_id
1 'polypeptide(L)'
;MQAQGLPTVEDPSRPSDGILETIQNYSYDVVLLVALLVISTMFIGVCYHGYVSYSEIQTGRKTWGEFGLTVAVGAVLLVIAIWLLNAATDIL
;
A
#
# COMPACT_ATOMS: atom_id res chain seq x y z
N MET A 1 -24.56 -26.84 -7.86
CA MET A 1 -25.13 -27.29 -6.57
C MET A 1 -23.96 -27.43 -5.60
N GLN A 2 -23.81 -26.52 -4.64
CA GLN A 2 -22.82 -26.69 -3.56
C GLN A 2 -23.22 -27.90 -2.70
N ALA A 3 -22.24 -28.70 -2.30
CA ALA A 3 -22.49 -29.83 -1.41
C ALA A 3 -22.96 -29.33 -0.04
N GLN A 4 -24.08 -29.87 0.43
CA GLN A 4 -24.70 -29.45 1.69
C GLN A 4 -23.75 -29.69 2.87
N GLY A 5 -23.36 -28.62 3.57
CA GLY A 5 -22.52 -28.70 4.78
C GLY A 5 -21.04 -28.35 4.59
N LEU A 6 -20.59 -27.93 3.40
CA LEU A 6 -19.26 -27.33 3.23
C LEU A 6 -19.29 -25.82 3.54
N PRO A 7 -18.23 -25.25 4.15
CA PRO A 7 -18.06 -23.81 4.23
C PRO A 7 -18.11 -23.18 2.83
N THR A 8 -18.79 -22.06 2.70
CA THR A 8 -18.75 -21.24 1.48
C THR A 8 -17.39 -20.58 1.38
N VAL A 9 -16.67 -20.84 0.30
CA VAL A 9 -15.48 -20.06 -0.04
C VAL A 9 -15.95 -18.71 -0.59
N GLU A 10 -15.37 -17.63 -0.10
CA GLU A 10 -15.65 -16.29 -0.60
C GLU A 10 -15.04 -16.13 -1.99
N ASP A 11 -15.87 -15.79 -2.98
CA ASP A 11 -15.43 -15.64 -4.37
C ASP A 11 -14.37 -14.53 -4.49
N PRO A 12 -13.44 -14.64 -5.47
CA PRO A 12 -12.48 -13.57 -5.72
C PRO A 12 -13.19 -12.26 -6.09
N SER A 13 -12.55 -11.12 -5.81
CA SER A 13 -13.15 -9.79 -6.03
C SER A 13 -13.47 -9.50 -7.50
N ARG A 14 -12.81 -10.21 -8.42
CA ARG A 14 -13.01 -10.15 -9.87
C ARG A 14 -13.70 -11.44 -10.35
N PRO A 15 -14.67 -11.34 -11.27
CA PRO A 15 -15.30 -12.52 -11.86
C PRO A 15 -14.25 -13.47 -12.45
N SER A 16 -14.46 -14.78 -12.34
CA SER A 16 -13.55 -15.78 -12.88
C SER A 16 -14.32 -16.91 -13.58
N ASP A 17 -13.90 -17.29 -14.79
CA ASP A 17 -14.39 -18.43 -15.55
C ASP A 17 -13.31 -19.52 -15.65
N GLY A 18 -13.29 -20.41 -14.65
CA GLY A 18 -12.41 -21.58 -14.62
C GLY A 18 -11.23 -21.46 -13.65
N ILE A 19 -10.56 -22.59 -13.40
CA ILE A 19 -9.64 -22.75 -12.26
C ILE A 19 -8.42 -21.83 -12.35
N LEU A 20 -7.85 -21.61 -13.54
CA LEU A 20 -6.66 -20.78 -13.70
C LEU A 20 -6.96 -19.32 -13.38
N GLU A 21 -8.06 -18.78 -13.92
CA GLU A 21 -8.50 -17.41 -13.68
C GLU A 21 -8.89 -17.21 -12.21
N THR A 22 -9.55 -18.20 -11.58
CA THR A 22 -9.83 -18.17 -10.15
C THR A 22 -8.56 -18.03 -9.32
N ILE A 23 -7.50 -18.81 -9.61
CA ILE A 23 -6.22 -18.72 -8.90
C ILE A 23 -5.55 -17.35 -9.12
N GLN A 24 -5.59 -16.81 -10.35
CA GLN A 24 -5.04 -15.49 -10.65
C GLN A 24 -5.76 -14.39 -9.88
N ASN A 25 -7.10 -14.41 -9.84
CA ASN A 25 -7.88 -13.37 -9.16
C ASN A 25 -7.75 -13.43 -7.63
N TYR A 26 -7.62 -14.61 -7.02
CA TYR A 26 -7.23 -14.68 -5.59
C TYR A 26 -5.83 -14.14 -5.35
N SER A 27 -4.89 -14.41 -6.26
CA SER A 27 -3.52 -13.90 -6.16
C SER A 27 -3.51 -12.38 -6.24
N TYR A 28 -4.32 -11.80 -7.13
CA TYR A 28 -4.55 -10.37 -7.23
C TYR A 28 -5.03 -9.77 -5.90
N ASP A 29 -6.06 -10.36 -5.28
CA ASP A 29 -6.63 -9.88 -4.03
C ASP A 29 -5.60 -9.88 -2.89
N VAL A 30 -4.81 -10.95 -2.77
CA VAL A 30 -3.75 -11.05 -1.77
C VAL A 30 -2.65 -10.01 -2.01
N VAL A 31 -2.22 -9.84 -3.26
CA VAL A 31 -1.20 -8.84 -3.63
C VAL A 31 -1.68 -7.44 -3.30
N LEU A 32 -2.95 -7.12 -3.59
CA LEU A 32 -3.53 -5.82 -3.27
C LEU A 32 -3.57 -5.56 -1.75
N LEU A 33 -3.95 -6.56 -0.94
CA LEU A 33 -3.92 -6.44 0.52
C LEU A 33 -2.50 -6.20 1.05
N VAL A 34 -1.51 -6.91 0.52
CA VAL A 34 -0.10 -6.70 0.89
C VAL A 34 0.37 -5.31 0.46
N ALA A 35 0.01 -4.85 -0.74
CA ALA A 35 0.33 -3.52 -1.22
C ALA A 35 -0.21 -2.42 -0.29
N LEU A 36 -1.45 -2.58 0.21
CA LEU A 36 -2.04 -1.66 1.20
C LEU A 36 -1.22 -1.62 2.50
N LEU A 37 -0.78 -2.77 3.02
CA LEU A 37 0.07 -2.83 4.22
C LEU A 37 1.43 -2.15 4.00
N VAL A 38 2.03 -2.35 2.82
CA VAL A 38 3.31 -1.73 2.46
C VAL A 38 3.15 -0.20 2.38
N ILE A 39 2.17 0.30 1.63
CA ILE A 39 1.92 1.74 1.48
C ILE A 39 1.59 2.37 2.84
N SER A 40 0.77 1.71 3.67
CA SER A 40 0.46 2.16 5.02
C SER A 40 1.72 2.31 5.88
N THR A 41 2.61 1.31 5.86
CA THR A 41 3.88 1.35 6.60
C THR A 41 4.80 2.45 6.10
N MET A 42 4.88 2.66 4.77
CA MET A 42 5.64 3.76 4.18
C MET A 42 5.11 5.13 4.63
N PHE A 43 3.79 5.30 4.65
CA PHE A 43 3.15 6.53 5.10
C PHE A 43 3.49 6.82 6.57
N ILE A 44 3.42 5.81 7.44
CA ILE A 44 3.85 5.93 8.85
C ILE A 44 5.32 6.37 8.93
N GLY A 45 6.21 5.82 8.09
CA GLY A 45 7.60 6.25 8.01
C GLY A 45 7.76 7.72 7.64
N VAL A 46 7.03 8.22 6.65
CA VAL A 46 7.03 9.65 6.27
C VAL A 46 6.55 10.53 7.42
N CYS A 47 5.45 10.14 8.08
CA CYS A 47 4.95 10.85 9.27
C CYS A 47 5.98 10.87 10.40
N TYR A 48 6.67 9.75 10.65
CA TYR A 48 7.71 9.66 11.66
C TYR A 48 8.87 10.62 11.36
N HIS A 49 9.37 10.64 10.13
CA HIS A 49 10.42 11.57 9.72
C HIS A 49 9.98 13.03 9.81
N GLY A 50 8.73 13.33 9.43
CA GLY A 50 8.12 14.64 9.61
C GLY A 50 8.05 15.06 11.09
N TYR A 51 7.59 14.15 11.96
CA TYR A 51 7.49 14.39 13.40
C TYR A 51 8.86 14.68 14.04
N VAL A 52 9.88 13.87 13.73
CA VAL A 52 11.25 14.09 14.22
C VAL A 52 11.78 15.45 13.75
N SER A 53 11.66 15.75 12.45
CA SER A 53 12.11 17.03 11.90
C SER A 53 11.37 18.23 12.53
N TYR A 54 10.06 18.09 12.79
CA TYR A 54 9.27 19.09 13.50
C TYR A 54 9.74 19.31 14.94
N SER A 55 10.00 18.23 15.69
CA SER A 55 10.54 18.33 17.06
C SER A 55 11.91 19.02 17.09
N GLU A 56 12.74 18.79 16.07
CA GLU A 56 14.05 19.41 15.94
C GLU A 56 13.96 20.92 15.69
N ILE A 57 12.96 21.38 14.95
CA ILE A 57 12.66 22.81 14.77
C ILE A 57 12.35 23.48 16.11
N GLN A 58 11.58 22.83 16.98
CA GLN A 58 11.25 23.39 18.30
C GLN A 58 12.49 23.55 19.19
N THR A 59 13.52 22.73 18.96
CA THR A 59 14.82 22.83 19.65
C THR A 59 15.83 23.74 18.94
N GLY A 60 15.44 24.40 17.84
CA GLY A 60 16.32 25.25 17.03
C GLY A 60 17.40 24.50 16.23
N ARG A 61 17.31 23.17 16.14
CA ARG A 61 18.30 22.31 15.45
C ARG A 61 18.05 22.18 13.95
N LYS A 62 16.82 22.47 13.50
CA LYS A 62 16.40 22.45 12.10
C LYS A 62 15.54 23.66 11.76
N THR A 63 15.38 23.88 10.46
CA THR A 63 14.56 24.94 9.88
C THR A 63 13.25 24.40 9.31
N TRP A 64 12.25 25.28 9.18
CA TRP A 64 11.00 24.96 8.49
C TRP A 64 11.19 24.53 7.03
N GLY A 65 12.25 25.02 6.37
CA GLY A 65 12.61 24.60 5.01
C GLY A 65 13.03 23.14 4.95
N GLU A 66 13.83 22.66 5.91
CA GLU A 66 14.26 21.27 5.99
C GLU A 66 13.10 20.32 6.33
N PHE A 67 12.18 20.75 7.20
CA PHE A 67 10.92 20.02 7.42
C PHE A 67 10.09 19.92 6.15
N GLY A 68 9.89 21.04 5.44
CA GLY A 68 9.15 21.06 4.18
C GLY A 68 9.76 20.12 3.14
N LEU A 69 11.09 20.11 3.03
CA LEU A 69 11.81 19.20 2.13
C LEU A 69 11.67 17.73 2.54
N THR A 70 11.73 17.44 3.85
CA THR A 70 11.53 16.08 4.39
C THR A 70 10.14 15.54 4.00
N VAL A 71 9.10 16.34 4.22
CA VAL A 71 7.71 15.96 3.90
C VAL A 71 7.50 15.85 2.40
N ALA A 72 8.05 16.79 1.61
CA ALA A 72 7.93 16.79 0.15
C ALA A 72 8.57 15.55 -0.48
N VAL A 73 9.80 15.19 -0.07
CA VAL A 73 10.46 13.98 -0.54
C VAL A 73 9.67 12.74 -0.14
N GLY A 74 9.19 12.67 1.10
CA GLY A 74 8.33 11.58 1.55
C GLY A 74 7.05 11.42 0.72
N ALA A 75 6.39 12.52 0.38
CA ALA A 75 5.19 12.51 -0.47
C ALA A 75 5.49 12.00 -1.89
N VAL A 76 6.59 12.46 -2.50
CA VAL A 76 7.01 11.99 -3.84
C VAL A 76 7.30 10.49 -3.83
N LEU A 77 7.99 9.99 -2.80
CA LEU A 77 8.27 8.55 -2.66
C LEU A 77 6.99 7.73 -2.54
N LEU A 78 5.99 8.21 -1.79
CA LEU A 78 4.68 7.54 -1.71
C LEU A 78 3.97 7.50 -3.06
N VAL A 79 3.98 8.59 -3.82
CA VAL A 79 3.37 8.63 -5.16
C VAL A 79 4.04 7.62 -6.08
N ILE A 80 5.38 7.57 -6.10
CA ILE A 80 6.13 6.62 -6.91
C ILE A 80 5.84 5.18 -6.49
N ALA A 81 5.80 4.90 -5.17
CA ALA A 81 5.52 3.56 -4.67
C ALA A 81 4.11 3.08 -5.04
N ILE A 82 3.10 3.93 -4.87
CA ILE A 82 1.72 3.62 -5.27
C ILE A 82 1.65 3.40 -6.78
N TRP A 83 2.32 4.25 -7.57
CA TRP A 83 2.33 4.10 -9.02
C TRP A 83 2.97 2.78 -9.47
N LEU A 84 4.12 2.40 -8.91
CA LEU A 84 4.80 1.14 -9.22
C LEU A 84 3.95 -0.07 -8.81
N LEU A 85 3.29 -0.02 -7.65
CA LEU A 85 2.43 -1.10 -7.18
C LEU A 85 1.21 -1.26 -8.10
N ASN A 86 0.58 -0.16 -8.51
CA ASN A 86 -0.52 -0.21 -9.49
C ASN A 86 -0.04 -0.76 -10.84
N ALA A 87 1.10 -0.27 -11.35
CA ALA A 87 1.66 -0.76 -12.61
C ALA A 87 1.99 -2.27 -12.56
N ALA A 88 2.48 -2.79 -11.43
CA ALA A 88 2.72 -4.22 -11.25
C ALA A 88 1.41 -5.02 -11.17
N THR A 89 0.40 -4.44 -10.52
CA THR A 89 -0.93 -5.01 -10.32
C THR A 89 -1.73 -5.09 -11.63
N ASP A 90 -1.49 -4.18 -12.57
CA ASP A 90 -2.09 -4.20 -13.92
C ASP A 90 -1.52 -5.30 -14.82
N ILE A 91 -0.29 -5.77 -14.53
CA ILE A 91 0.37 -6.85 -15.27
C ILE A 91 -0.10 -8.23 -14.80
N LEU A 92 -0.56 -8.33 -13.54
CA LEU A 92 -1.00 -9.55 -12.88
C LEU A 92 -2.42 -9.95 -13.28
#